data_AF-A0A6J4K0Z0-F1
#
_entry.id   AF-A0A6J4K0Z0-F1
#
_cell.length_a   1.000
_cell.length_b   1.000
_cell.length_c   1.000
_cell.angle_alpha   90.00
_cell.angle_beta   90.00
_cell.angle_gamma   90.00
#
_symmetry.space_group_name_H-M   'P 1'
#
loop_
_entity.id
_entity.type
_entity.pdbx_description
1 polymer ?
#
loop_
_entity_poly.entity_id
_entity_poly.type
_entity_poly.pdbx_seq_one_letter_code
_entity_poly.pdbx_strand_id
1 'polypeptide(L)'
;DRRDVTARGLANAYAQTLGTIFTESGKPYEVEIVVAEVGERAADDQLYRLTYDGSVAEEHGHVVMGGNSEPLAAFVRERHDPSADLQTVLRLGVEALGQTGPEGTARTIAADDLEAAVLDRTRPRRAFSRLVGPRLERLLGQETPTA
;
A
#
# COMPACT_ATOMS: atom_id res chain seq x y z
N ASP A 1 1.78 18.06 20.87
CA ASP A 1 2.98 17.64 20.13
C ASP A 1 2.60 16.44 19.28
N ARG A 2 3.11 16.29 18.06
CA ARG A 2 2.75 15.15 17.17
C ARG A 2 3.80 14.04 17.18
N ARG A 3 4.88 14.23 17.95
CA ARG A 3 5.97 13.25 18.09
C ARG A 3 5.55 11.96 18.81
N ASP A 4 4.44 11.99 19.56
CA ASP A 4 3.92 10.83 20.29
C ASP A 4 2.96 9.96 19.45
N VAL A 5 2.67 10.38 18.21
CA VAL A 5 1.78 9.63 17.31
C VAL A 5 2.61 8.57 16.58
N THR A 6 2.25 7.30 16.80
CA THR A 6 2.92 6.13 16.19
C THR A 6 1.92 5.32 15.37
N ALA A 7 2.38 4.61 14.34
CA ALA A 7 1.54 3.68 13.59
C ALA A 7 0.97 2.58 14.49
N ARG A 8 1.75 2.08 15.46
CA ARG A 8 1.27 1.11 16.44
C ARG A 8 0.09 1.65 17.26
N GLY A 9 0.15 2.91 17.68
CA GLY A 9 -0.94 3.57 18.39
C GLY A 9 -2.20 3.68 17.53
N LEU A 10 -2.05 4.09 16.26
CA LEU A 10 -3.14 4.17 15.30
C LEU A 10 -3.74 2.80 14.96
N ALA A 11 -2.90 1.79 14.76
CA ALA A 11 -3.32 0.41 14.51
C ALA A 11 -4.16 -0.12 15.68
N ASN A 12 -3.71 0.05 16.93
CA ASN A 12 -4.49 -0.36 18.10
C ASN A 12 -5.85 0.35 18.19
N ALA A 13 -5.90 1.66 17.87
CA ALA A 13 -7.15 2.41 17.86
C ALA A 13 -8.13 1.92 16.78
N TYR A 14 -7.63 1.62 15.58
CA TYR A 14 -8.45 1.04 14.52
C TYR A 14 -8.92 -0.37 14.87
N ALA A 15 -8.05 -1.21 15.42
CA ALA A 15 -8.36 -2.58 15.82
C ALA A 15 -9.51 -2.63 16.83
N GLN A 16 -9.43 -1.81 17.89
CA GLN A 16 -10.48 -1.70 18.89
C GLN A 16 -11.81 -1.25 18.24
N THR A 17 -11.74 -0.24 17.38
CA THR A 17 -12.93 0.29 16.70
C THR A 17 -13.60 -0.76 15.80
N LEU A 18 -12.80 -1.47 14.99
CA LEU A 18 -13.28 -2.52 14.09
C LEU A 18 -13.86 -3.70 14.86
N GLY A 19 -13.22 -4.14 15.95
CA GLY A 19 -13.72 -5.22 16.80
C GLY A 19 -15.06 -4.88 17.48
N THR A 20 -15.22 -3.65 17.97
CA THR A 20 -16.52 -3.16 18.49
C THR A 20 -17.58 -3.16 17.40
N ILE A 21 -17.29 -2.62 16.21
CA ILE A 21 -18.24 -2.63 15.08
C ILE A 21 -18.60 -4.05 14.68
N PHE A 22 -17.64 -4.97 14.62
CA PHE A 22 -17.87 -6.35 14.23
C PHE A 22 -18.81 -7.10 15.19
N THR A 23 -18.72 -6.80 16.49
CA THR A 23 -19.48 -7.50 17.54
C THR A 23 -20.82 -6.84 17.88
N GLU A 24 -20.90 -5.50 17.83
CA GLU A 24 -22.06 -4.74 18.32
C GLU A 24 -22.91 -4.12 17.19
N SER A 25 -22.37 -3.98 15.98
CA SER A 25 -23.13 -3.42 14.84
C SER A 25 -24.01 -4.48 14.18
N GLY A 26 -25.20 -4.07 13.71
CA GLY A 26 -26.04 -4.91 12.86
C GLY A 26 -25.46 -5.21 11.48
N LYS A 27 -24.44 -4.44 11.04
CA LYS A 27 -23.67 -4.69 9.81
C LYS A 27 -22.18 -4.39 10.04
N PRO A 28 -21.29 -5.40 9.95
CA PRO A 28 -19.85 -5.19 9.97
C PRO A 28 -19.36 -4.34 8.80
N TYR A 29 -18.23 -3.66 8.99
CA TYR A 29 -17.57 -2.96 7.89
C TYR A 29 -16.86 -3.96 6.98
N GLU A 30 -17.09 -3.84 5.68
CA GLU A 30 -16.41 -4.62 4.64
C GLU A 30 -15.10 -3.91 4.27
N VAL A 31 -14.16 -3.84 5.22
CA VAL A 31 -12.92 -3.08 5.06
C VAL A 31 -11.70 -3.87 5.48
N GLU A 32 -10.58 -3.45 4.92
CA GLU A 32 -9.24 -3.87 5.28
C GLU A 32 -8.36 -2.61 5.31
N ILE A 33 -7.55 -2.44 6.34
CA ILE A 33 -6.77 -1.21 6.56
C ILE A 33 -5.30 -1.55 6.69
N VAL A 34 -4.45 -0.76 6.03
CA VAL A 34 -3.00 -0.76 6.27
C VAL A 34 -2.60 0.57 6.89
N VAL A 35 -1.87 0.49 8.00
CA VAL A 35 -1.20 1.63 8.63
C VAL A 35 0.29 1.47 8.41
N ALA A 36 0.88 2.44 7.71
CA ALA A 36 2.31 2.46 7.40
C ALA A 36 3.00 3.64 8.10
N GLU A 37 4.17 3.38 8.67
CA GLU A 37 5.07 4.39 9.22
C GLU A 37 6.47 4.18 8.66
N VAL A 38 7.09 5.30 8.27
CA VAL A 38 8.49 5.30 7.85
C VAL A 38 9.35 5.78 9.00
N GLY A 39 10.36 4.99 9.35
CA GLY A 39 11.34 5.36 10.36
C GLY A 39 12.46 6.23 9.81
N GLU A 40 13.45 6.53 10.65
CA GLU A 40 14.68 7.22 10.22
C GLU A 40 15.49 6.38 9.23
N ARG A 41 15.51 5.06 9.43
CA ARG A 41 16.13 4.08 8.52
C ARG A 41 15.06 3.13 7.98
N ALA A 42 15.35 2.51 6.83
CA ALA A 42 14.45 1.53 6.21
C ALA A 42 14.13 0.33 7.12
N ALA A 43 15.10 -0.10 7.92
CA ALA A 43 14.90 -1.19 8.88
C ALA A 43 13.95 -0.83 10.03
N ASP A 44 13.60 0.44 10.20
CA ASP A 44 12.70 0.93 11.24
C ASP A 44 11.28 1.17 10.71
N ASP A 45 11.02 0.86 9.43
CA ASP A 45 9.68 0.98 8.86
C ASP A 45 8.73 -0.04 9.49
N GLN A 46 7.46 0.34 9.59
CA GLN A 46 6.43 -0.46 10.22
C GLN A 46 5.19 -0.51 9.31
N LEU A 47 4.67 -1.71 9.09
CA LEU A 47 3.42 -1.94 8.37
C LEU A 47 2.50 -2.77 9.26
N TYR A 48 1.31 -2.25 9.54
CA TYR A 48 0.27 -2.98 10.25
C TYR A 48 -0.92 -3.18 9.33
N ARG A 49 -1.36 -4.43 9.19
CA ARG A 49 -2.55 -4.81 8.45
C ARG A 49 -3.66 -5.15 9.43
N LEU A 50 -4.85 -4.60 9.19
CA LEU A 50 -6.03 -4.79 10.01
C LEU A 50 -7.18 -5.34 9.20
N THR A 51 -7.83 -6.39 9.71
CA THR A 51 -9.01 -7.00 9.10
C THR A 51 -10.29 -6.46 9.73
N TYR A 52 -11.43 -6.70 9.06
CA TYR A 52 -12.74 -6.19 9.42
C TYR A 52 -13.21 -6.52 10.85
N ASP A 53 -12.69 -7.59 11.45
CA ASP A 53 -13.01 -8.06 12.79
C ASP A 53 -12.13 -7.44 13.89
N GLY A 54 -11.19 -6.55 13.51
CA GLY A 54 -10.26 -5.90 14.43
C GLY A 54 -8.97 -6.70 14.68
N SER A 55 -8.74 -7.82 13.99
CA SER A 55 -7.44 -8.50 14.07
C SER A 55 -6.33 -7.65 13.45
N VAL A 56 -5.13 -7.70 14.05
CA VAL A 56 -3.95 -6.94 13.62
C VAL A 56 -2.79 -7.87 13.35
N ALA A 57 -2.13 -7.68 12.21
CA ALA A 57 -0.87 -8.32 11.87
C ALA A 57 0.21 -7.26 11.60
N GLU A 58 1.42 -7.51 12.07
CA GLU A 58 2.61 -6.79 11.62
C GLU A 58 3.13 -7.46 10.34
N GLU A 59 3.39 -6.65 9.32
CA GLU A 59 3.82 -7.10 8.00
C GLU A 59 5.21 -6.56 7.69
N HIS A 60 5.99 -7.32 6.94
CA HIS A 60 7.35 -6.93 6.56
C HIS A 60 7.51 -6.97 5.04
N GLY A 61 8.12 -5.93 4.48
CA GLY A 61 8.38 -5.81 3.05
C GLY A 61 7.19 -5.27 2.27
N HIS A 62 6.08 -6.00 2.21
CA HIS A 62 4.91 -5.62 1.40
C HIS A 62 3.58 -6.06 2.01
N VAL A 63 2.49 -5.41 1.60
CA VAL A 63 1.12 -5.83 1.88
C VAL A 63 0.32 -5.78 0.59
N VAL A 64 -0.48 -6.82 0.35
CA VAL A 64 -1.48 -6.86 -0.73
C VAL A 64 -2.82 -7.15 -0.08
N MET A 65 -3.85 -6.40 -0.47
CA MET A 65 -5.17 -6.48 0.13
C MET A 65 -6.27 -6.24 -0.89
N GLY A 66 -7.46 -6.76 -0.60
CA GLY A 66 -8.64 -6.69 -1.46
C GLY A 66 -8.67 -7.71 -2.60
N GLY A 67 -9.88 -8.15 -2.96
CA GLY A 67 -10.10 -9.11 -4.05
C GLY A 67 -9.38 -10.45 -3.83
N ASN A 68 -8.92 -11.07 -4.92
CA ASN A 68 -8.11 -12.30 -4.90
C ASN A 68 -6.61 -11.94 -4.72
N SER A 69 -6.21 -11.71 -3.47
CA SER A 69 -4.92 -11.09 -3.12
C SER A 69 -3.76 -12.09 -3.06
N GLU A 70 -4.02 -13.37 -2.81
CA GLU A 70 -3.01 -14.39 -2.54
C GLU A 70 -2.03 -14.58 -3.71
N PRO A 71 -2.47 -14.67 -4.99
CA PRO A 71 -1.55 -14.77 -6.12
C PRO A 71 -0.68 -13.52 -6.29
N LEU A 72 -1.23 -12.34 -6.01
CA LEU A 72 -0.53 -11.06 -6.11
C LEU A 72 0.52 -10.93 -5.00
N ALA A 73 0.17 -11.30 -3.77
CA ALA A 73 1.08 -11.33 -2.65
C ALA A 73 2.26 -12.28 -2.93
N ALA A 74 2.00 -13.45 -3.54
CA ALA A 74 3.04 -14.37 -3.97
C ALA A 74 3.94 -13.78 -5.08
N PHE A 75 3.33 -13.17 -6.10
CA PHE A 75 4.03 -12.53 -7.20
C PHE A 75 5.00 -11.43 -6.72
N VAL A 76 4.53 -10.55 -5.84
CA VAL A 76 5.33 -9.48 -5.24
C VAL A 76 6.43 -10.07 -4.36
N ARG A 77 6.11 -11.01 -3.47
CA ARG A 77 7.08 -11.65 -2.56
C ARG A 77 8.27 -12.27 -3.31
N GLU A 78 8.04 -12.88 -4.47
CA GLU A 78 9.09 -13.52 -5.26
C GLU A 78 10.03 -12.53 -5.96
N ARG A 79 9.57 -11.32 -6.22
CA ARG A 79 10.25 -10.32 -7.07
C ARG A 79 10.66 -9.05 -6.32
N HIS A 80 10.18 -8.89 -5.09
CA HIS A 80 10.48 -7.73 -4.27
C HIS A 80 11.95 -7.72 -3.85
N ASP A 81 12.63 -6.63 -4.21
CA ASP A 81 13.99 -6.33 -3.78
C ASP A 81 13.95 -5.12 -2.82
N PRO A 82 14.28 -5.30 -1.54
CA PRO A 82 14.29 -4.20 -0.57
C PRO A 82 15.26 -3.05 -0.89
N SER A 83 16.21 -3.26 -1.81
CA SER A 83 17.17 -2.26 -2.27
C SER A 83 16.75 -1.54 -3.56
N ALA A 84 15.64 -1.94 -4.16
CA ALA A 84 15.16 -1.38 -5.42
C ALA A 84 14.78 0.10 -5.29
N ASP A 85 14.91 0.83 -6.40
CA ASP A 85 14.46 2.22 -6.46
C ASP A 85 12.93 2.33 -6.57
N LEU A 86 12.42 3.54 -6.34
CA LEU A 86 10.98 3.81 -6.38
C LEU A 86 10.34 3.39 -7.72
N GLN A 87 11.04 3.61 -8.83
CA GLN A 87 10.53 3.28 -10.15
C GLN A 87 10.32 1.77 -10.31
N THR A 88 11.30 0.98 -9.88
CA THR A 88 11.28 -0.48 -9.93
C THR A 88 10.18 -1.04 -9.04
N VAL A 89 10.07 -0.56 -7.80
CA VAL A 89 9.04 -1.01 -6.84
C VAL A 89 7.64 -0.66 -7.33
N LEU A 90 7.43 0.56 -7.84
CA LEU A 90 6.13 0.97 -8.38
C LEU A 90 5.72 0.12 -9.58
N ARG A 91 6.64 -0.15 -10.52
CA ARG A 91 6.37 -1.00 -11.68
C ARG A 91 6.04 -2.43 -11.28
N LEU A 92 6.74 -3.00 -10.29
CA LEU A 92 6.42 -4.32 -9.73
C LEU A 92 4.99 -4.37 -9.17
N GLY A 93 4.58 -3.35 -8.41
CA GLY A 93 3.22 -3.25 -7.88
C GLY A 93 2.15 -3.19 -8.99
N VAL A 94 2.38 -2.37 -10.01
CA VAL A 94 1.45 -2.26 -11.16
C VAL A 94 1.41 -3.54 -11.99
N GLU A 95 2.55 -4.20 -12.19
CA GLU A 95 2.63 -5.50 -12.88
C GLU A 95 1.86 -6.58 -12.13
N ALA A 96 1.97 -6.62 -10.80
CA ALA A 96 1.21 -7.54 -9.96
C ALA A 96 -0.30 -7.32 -10.11
N LEU A 97 -0.76 -6.06 -10.04
CA LEU A 97 -2.16 -5.69 -10.26
C LEU A 97 -2.63 -6.02 -11.69
N GLY A 98 -1.72 -5.94 -12.67
CA GLY A 98 -1.96 -6.31 -14.06
C GLY A 98 -2.23 -7.80 -14.27
N GLN A 99 -1.81 -8.68 -13.34
CA GLN A 99 -2.06 -10.12 -13.45
C GLN A 99 -3.55 -10.49 -13.29
N THR A 100 -4.39 -9.59 -12.77
CA THR A 100 -5.83 -9.86 -12.51
C THR A 100 -6.74 -9.48 -13.68
N GLY A 101 -6.26 -9.54 -14.93
CA GLY A 101 -7.12 -9.22 -16.07
C GLY A 101 -8.20 -10.29 -16.35
N PRO A 102 -9.16 -9.99 -17.24
CA PRO A 102 -10.20 -10.94 -17.63
C PRO A 102 -9.58 -12.27 -18.08
N GLU A 103 -10.20 -13.38 -17.67
CA GLU A 103 -9.77 -14.74 -18.04
C GLU A 103 -8.33 -15.09 -17.63
N GLY A 104 -7.75 -14.36 -16.65
CA GLY A 104 -6.38 -14.59 -16.19
C GLY A 104 -5.30 -14.05 -17.13
N THR A 105 -5.68 -13.16 -18.05
CA THR A 105 -4.73 -12.50 -18.95
C THR A 105 -4.11 -11.29 -18.28
N ALA A 106 -2.81 -11.06 -18.51
CA ALA A 106 -2.16 -9.85 -18.04
C ALA A 106 -2.74 -8.63 -18.78
N ARG A 107 -3.10 -7.58 -18.02
CA ARG A 107 -3.55 -6.30 -18.56
C ARG A 107 -2.58 -5.18 -18.22
N THR A 108 -2.47 -4.22 -19.12
CA THR A 108 -1.80 -2.95 -18.85
C THR A 108 -2.76 -2.03 -18.08
N ILE A 109 -2.27 -1.39 -17.01
CA ILE A 109 -3.03 -0.40 -16.25
C ILE A 109 -2.45 0.98 -16.56
N ALA A 110 -3.30 1.92 -16.99
CA ALA A 110 -2.88 3.29 -17.28
C ALA A 110 -2.64 4.07 -15.97
N ALA A 111 -1.75 5.07 -16.01
CA ALA A 111 -1.49 5.96 -14.88
C ALA A 111 -2.77 6.62 -14.33
N ASP A 112 -3.71 6.97 -15.20
CA ASP A 112 -4.99 7.61 -14.84
C ASP A 112 -5.95 6.67 -14.09
N ASP A 113 -5.75 5.35 -14.20
CA ASP A 113 -6.55 4.33 -13.49
C ASP A 113 -5.93 3.94 -12.14
N LEU A 114 -4.85 4.61 -11.71
CA LEU A 114 -4.10 4.31 -10.50
C LEU A 114 -4.11 5.46 -9.50
N GLU A 115 -4.40 5.15 -8.23
CA GLU A 115 -4.02 6.03 -7.12
C GLU A 115 -2.69 5.56 -6.54
N ALA A 116 -1.68 6.43 -6.60
CA ALA A 116 -0.34 6.14 -6.10
C ALA A 116 0.18 7.24 -5.16
N ALA A 117 0.87 6.84 -4.09
CA ALA A 117 1.50 7.75 -3.15
C ALA A 117 2.71 7.09 -2.50
N VAL A 118 3.57 7.91 -1.89
CA VAL A 118 4.75 7.47 -1.14
C VAL A 118 4.80 8.13 0.23
N LEU A 119 5.39 7.43 1.19
CA LEU A 119 5.92 8.02 2.41
C LEU A 119 7.42 8.29 2.20
N ASP A 120 7.76 9.53 1.89
CA ASP A 120 9.13 9.93 1.60
C ASP A 120 9.83 10.46 2.87
N ARG A 121 10.65 9.60 3.48
CA ARG A 121 11.41 9.92 4.71
C ARG A 121 12.45 11.02 4.53
N THR A 122 12.84 11.36 3.29
CA THR A 122 13.81 12.44 3.03
C THR A 122 13.20 13.83 3.22
N ARG A 123 11.86 13.91 3.35
CA ARG A 123 11.15 15.18 3.54
C ARG A 123 11.21 15.64 4.99
N PRO A 124 11.37 16.94 5.24
CA PRO A 124 11.63 17.46 6.59
C PRO A 124 10.45 17.38 7.58
N ARG A 125 9.22 17.07 7.13
CA ARG A 125 8.06 17.01 8.03
C ARG A 125 6.98 16.02 7.61
N ARG A 126 6.28 16.29 6.50
CA ARG A 126 5.22 15.38 6.02
C ARG A 126 5.81 14.45 4.97
N ALA A 127 6.01 13.19 5.35
CA ALA A 127 6.52 12.16 4.44
C ALA A 127 5.55 11.90 3.27
N PHE A 128 4.24 11.90 3.52
CA PHE A 128 3.23 11.60 2.51
C PHE A 128 3.27 12.56 1.30
N SER A 129 3.46 11.98 0.11
CA SER A 129 3.39 12.65 -1.20
C SER A 129 2.58 11.80 -2.16
N ARG A 130 1.57 12.40 -2.81
CA ARG A 130 0.88 11.76 -3.95
C ARG A 130 1.82 11.71 -5.17
N LEU A 131 1.66 10.69 -6.01
CA LEU A 131 2.25 10.56 -7.34
C LEU A 131 1.10 10.75 -8.35
N VAL A 132 1.11 11.83 -9.12
CA VAL A 132 -0.03 12.20 -9.99
C VAL A 132 0.45 12.71 -11.35
N GLY A 133 -0.40 12.52 -12.37
CA GLY A 133 -0.21 13.03 -13.73
C GLY A 133 1.17 12.72 -14.30
N PRO A 134 1.89 13.71 -14.87
CA PRO A 134 3.17 13.48 -15.54
C PRO A 134 4.24 12.82 -14.67
N ARG A 135 4.18 12.98 -13.34
CA ARG A 135 5.13 12.33 -12.43
C ARG A 135 4.88 10.82 -12.37
N LEU A 136 3.62 10.40 -12.31
CA LEU A 136 3.26 8.98 -12.27
C LEU A 136 3.54 8.33 -13.64
N GLU A 137 3.13 8.99 -14.72
CA GLU A 137 3.40 8.54 -16.11
C GLU A 137 4.90 8.28 -16.34
N ARG A 138 5.76 9.21 -15.92
CA ARG A 138 7.23 9.03 -15.98
C ARG A 138 7.73 7.80 -15.25
N LEU A 139 7.29 7.61 -14.02
CA LEU A 139 7.71 6.46 -13.22
C LEU A 139 7.22 5.15 -13.85
N LEU A 140 6.05 5.15 -14.49
CA LEU A 140 5.53 3.99 -15.20
C LEU A 140 6.12 3.81 -16.61
N GLY A 141 6.87 4.78 -17.13
CA GLY A 141 7.35 4.78 -18.52
C GLY A 141 6.22 4.93 -19.54
N GLN A 142 5.12 5.59 -19.15
CA GLN A 142 3.92 5.82 -19.95
C GLN A 142 3.84 7.26 -20.49
N GLU A 143 4.97 7.98 -20.56
CA GLU A 143 4.99 9.34 -21.09
C GLU A 143 4.48 9.36 -22.54
N THR A 144 3.51 10.23 -22.80
CA THR A 144 3.10 10.54 -24.16
C THR A 144 4.16 11.46 -24.77
N PRO A 145 4.80 11.12 -25.91
CA PRO A 145 5.73 12.02 -26.57
C PRO A 145 5.05 13.36 -26.85
N THR A 146 5.66 14.47 -26.40
CA THR A 146 5.18 15.80 -26.75
C THR A 146 5.47 16.03 -28.24
N ALA A 147 4.41 16.23 -29.03
CA ALA A 147 4.50 16.53 -30.46
C ALA A 147 4.97 17.97 -30.72
#